data_AF-A0A928IWX8-F1
#
_entry.id   AF-A0A928IWX8-F1
#
_cell.length_a   1.000
_cell.length_b   1.000
_cell.length_c   1.000
_cell.angle_alpha   90.00
_cell.angle_beta   90.00
_cell.angle_gamma   90.00
#
_symmetry.space_group_name_H-M   'P 1'
#
loop_
_entity.id
_entity.type
_entity.pdbx_description
1 polymer ?
#
loop_
_entity_poly.entity_id
_entity_poly.type
_entity_poly.pdbx_seq_one_letter_code
_entity_poly.pdbx_strand_id
1 'polypeptide(L)'
;MGIIEIITLIGGVAFFLYGMTIMSNGLEKMSGGKLESTLKKMTSNPFKSLALGAGITIAIQSSSAMTVMLVGLVNSGIMSLNQTVGLIMGSNIGTTLTAWLTSLIGIESSGSGFSFTDLLKPANFSLIFALVGVLLVMGKNKKKQDIGNILVGFAILMCGMGLMGDSVSGLEENEQFKSMLTAFNNPILGVAVGAIFTGIIQSSAASVSILQGISLSGGLTYGMALPIIMGQNIGTCVTAVISSFGVNRNAKRVAAVHILFNIIGTVIFLIVFYGLNAFLHFSILANTINPVGIALCHMLFNLATTVVLLPFSNTLVTLANKIVTDNKEEQENEILLDTRLLDTPSMAVAHCNNLTIKMSSLAKDALIQSLDVLDSYNKELAVQVEEAEGVVDRYEDELGTYLVKLSGAGINEKDSQSVSTMLHSIGNFERISDHAVEIVKTAEELHDKKLSFSAEAQKEVAVLEGALREIINITFTAFETGDTDLARKVEPLEQVIDGLAIQMRANHILRLQAGTCTIELGFILSDLINGMERISDHCSNIAVTIIEVAEGAFDTHKYLNDIKSGNDERFRREYEEYKTKYALA
;
A
#
# COMPACT_ATOMS: atom_id res chain seq x y z
N MET A 1 -42.92 15.12 2.26
CA MET A 1 -42.60 13.68 2.31
C MET A 1 -43.29 13.05 3.49
N GLY A 2 -43.82 11.84 3.32
CA GLY A 2 -44.24 10.99 4.43
C GLY A 2 -43.04 10.37 5.17
N ILE A 3 -43.24 9.88 6.39
CA ILE A 3 -42.18 9.20 7.17
C ILE A 3 -41.62 7.98 6.41
N ILE A 4 -42.48 7.25 5.68
CA ILE A 4 -42.09 6.08 4.88
C ILE A 4 -41.15 6.47 3.73
N GLU A 5 -41.39 7.59 3.05
CA GLU A 5 -40.52 8.09 1.97
C GLU A 5 -39.15 8.50 2.51
N ILE A 6 -39.10 9.11 3.71
CA ILE A 6 -37.82 9.45 4.37
C ILE A 6 -37.05 8.17 4.75
N ILE A 7 -37.73 7.18 5.32
CA ILE A 7 -37.11 5.89 5.67
C ILE A 7 -36.64 5.16 4.41
N THR A 8 -37.42 5.17 3.34
CA THR A 8 -37.07 4.52 2.07
C THR A 8 -35.89 5.21 1.40
N LEU A 9 -35.81 6.54 1.48
CA LEU A 9 -34.67 7.32 0.99
C LEU A 9 -33.39 6.97 1.78
N ILE A 10 -33.45 6.98 3.11
CA ILE A 10 -32.31 6.63 3.97
C ILE A 10 -31.89 5.17 3.77
N GLY A 11 -32.86 4.25 3.68
CA GLY A 11 -32.61 2.84 3.41
C GLY A 11 -31.99 2.61 2.03
N GLY A 12 -32.47 3.34 1.02
CA GLY A 12 -31.90 3.35 -0.33
C GLY A 12 -30.44 3.82 -0.32
N VAL A 13 -30.15 4.94 0.35
CA VAL A 13 -28.77 5.45 0.55
C VAL A 13 -27.90 4.41 1.27
N ALA A 14 -28.41 3.76 2.32
CA ALA A 14 -27.66 2.73 3.05
C ALA A 14 -27.31 1.52 2.16
N PHE A 15 -28.29 1.00 1.41
CA PHE A 15 -28.06 -0.10 0.45
C PHE A 15 -27.06 0.31 -0.63
N PHE A 16 -27.21 1.52 -1.15
CA PHE A 16 -26.31 2.07 -2.16
C PHE A 16 -24.85 2.13 -1.68
N LEU A 17 -24.62 2.72 -0.50
CA LEU A 17 -23.27 2.82 0.09
C LEU A 17 -22.69 1.45 0.41
N TYR A 18 -23.51 0.53 0.91
CA TYR A 18 -23.07 -0.84 1.20
C TYR A 18 -22.70 -1.61 -0.07
N GLY A 19 -23.52 -1.53 -1.12
CA GLY A 19 -23.24 -2.14 -2.42
C GLY A 19 -21.96 -1.59 -3.04
N MET A 20 -21.75 -0.28 -2.98
CA MET A 20 -20.51 0.37 -3.40
C MET A 20 -19.29 -0.13 -2.63
N THR A 21 -19.42 -0.33 -1.32
CA THR A 21 -18.33 -0.85 -0.47
C THR A 21 -17.93 -2.28 -0.85
N ILE A 22 -18.90 -3.19 -0.99
CA ILE A 22 -18.63 -4.58 -1.41
C ILE A 22 -17.96 -4.61 -2.78
N MET A 23 -18.50 -3.84 -3.73
CA MET A 23 -17.98 -3.79 -5.10
C MET A 23 -16.53 -3.27 -5.13
N SER A 24 -16.23 -2.20 -4.39
CA SER A 24 -14.90 -1.60 -4.30
C SER A 24 -13.88 -2.58 -3.71
N ASN A 25 -14.22 -3.26 -2.61
CA ASN A 25 -13.36 -4.26 -1.98
C ASN A 25 -13.06 -5.45 -2.92
N GLY A 26 -14.06 -5.89 -3.71
CA GLY A 26 -13.86 -6.96 -4.69
C GLY A 26 -12.93 -6.55 -5.84
N LEU A 27 -13.07 -5.32 -6.35
CA LEU A 27 -12.19 -4.76 -7.40
C LEU A 27 -10.77 -4.54 -6.89
N GLU A 28 -10.60 -4.09 -5.65
CA GLU A 28 -9.31 -3.90 -5.00
C GLU A 28 -8.56 -5.24 -4.87
N LYS A 29 -9.21 -6.26 -4.32
CA LYS A 29 -8.64 -7.61 -4.18
C LYS A 29 -8.21 -8.21 -5.52
N MET A 30 -8.99 -7.97 -6.57
CA MET A 30 -8.68 -8.42 -7.92
C MET A 30 -7.49 -7.66 -8.55
N SER A 31 -7.24 -6.43 -8.11
CA SER A 31 -6.16 -5.57 -8.60
C SER A 31 -4.81 -5.79 -7.91
N GLY A 32 -4.78 -6.65 -6.87
CA GLY A 32 -3.62 -6.87 -6.00
C GLY A 32 -2.35 -7.43 -6.67
N GLY A 33 -1.19 -7.01 -6.14
CA GLY A 33 0.14 -7.59 -6.42
C GLY A 33 1.00 -6.92 -7.52
N LYS A 34 0.54 -5.82 -8.15
CA LYS A 34 1.30 -5.07 -9.20
C LYS A 34 1.36 -3.55 -9.04
N LEU A 35 0.70 -2.98 -8.02
CA LEU A 35 0.55 -1.54 -7.87
C LEU A 35 1.89 -0.83 -7.60
N GLU A 36 2.76 -1.42 -6.78
CA GLU A 36 4.09 -0.89 -6.46
C GLU A 36 5.06 -0.88 -7.64
N SER A 37 5.16 -2.00 -8.38
CA SER A 37 6.01 -2.11 -9.58
C SER A 37 5.64 -1.06 -10.63
N THR A 38 4.37 -0.67 -10.67
CA THR A 38 3.83 0.36 -11.54
C THR A 38 4.15 1.77 -11.04
N LEU A 39 4.09 2.02 -9.72
CA LEU A 39 4.44 3.31 -9.09
C LEU A 39 5.91 3.71 -9.30
N LYS A 40 6.86 2.78 -9.10
CA LYS A 40 8.29 3.06 -9.33
C LYS A 40 8.62 3.33 -10.80
N LYS A 41 7.94 2.67 -11.74
CA LYS A 41 8.20 2.81 -13.19
C LYS A 41 7.49 4.00 -13.84
N MET A 42 6.40 4.50 -13.25
CA MET A 42 5.48 5.42 -13.94
C MET A 42 5.39 6.84 -13.36
N THR A 43 6.16 7.20 -12.33
CA THR A 43 6.15 8.56 -11.76
C THR A 43 7.17 9.53 -12.36
N SER A 44 7.92 9.11 -13.40
CA SER A 44 8.94 9.92 -14.07
C SER A 44 8.40 11.00 -15.01
N ASN A 45 7.11 10.96 -15.37
CA ASN A 45 6.48 11.92 -16.29
C ASN A 45 5.06 12.26 -15.82
N PRO A 46 4.65 13.54 -15.81
CA PRO A 46 3.30 13.98 -15.42
C PRO A 46 2.15 13.21 -16.09
N PHE A 47 2.27 12.85 -17.37
CA PHE A 47 1.24 12.09 -18.08
C PHE A 47 1.15 10.63 -17.63
N LYS A 48 2.28 10.01 -17.28
CA LYS A 48 2.30 8.66 -16.72
C LYS A 48 1.73 8.65 -15.31
N SER A 49 2.03 9.67 -14.50
CA SER A 49 1.43 9.86 -13.17
C SER A 49 -0.09 10.08 -13.27
N LEU A 50 -0.56 10.84 -14.27
CA LEU A 50 -1.98 11.02 -14.53
C LEU A 50 -2.67 9.72 -14.93
N ALA A 51 -2.12 8.97 -15.88
CA ALA A 51 -2.68 7.68 -16.29
C ALA A 51 -2.71 6.69 -15.12
N LEU A 52 -1.66 6.68 -14.29
CA LEU A 52 -1.59 5.85 -13.10
C LEU A 52 -2.64 6.25 -12.06
N GLY A 53 -2.81 7.54 -11.80
CA GLY A 53 -3.81 8.03 -10.84
C GLY A 53 -5.23 7.68 -11.25
N ALA A 54 -5.53 7.80 -12.56
CA ALA A 54 -6.79 7.36 -13.13
C ALA A 54 -6.96 5.84 -12.99
N GLY A 55 -5.94 5.05 -13.34
CA GLY A 55 -5.97 3.60 -13.26
C GLY A 55 -6.18 3.07 -11.83
N ILE A 56 -5.45 3.61 -10.85
CA ILE A 56 -5.62 3.25 -9.44
C ILE A 56 -7.01 3.65 -8.94
N THR A 57 -7.48 4.85 -9.29
CA THR A 57 -8.81 5.30 -8.85
C THR A 57 -9.94 4.49 -9.49
N ILE A 58 -9.77 4.02 -10.73
CA ILE A 58 -10.70 3.09 -11.39
C ILE A 58 -10.68 1.73 -10.68
N ALA A 59 -9.51 1.25 -10.28
CA ALA A 59 -9.36 -0.03 -9.58
C ALA A 59 -9.96 0.01 -8.17
N ILE A 60 -9.68 1.06 -7.41
CA ILE A 60 -10.15 1.24 -6.02
C ILE A 60 -11.57 1.83 -5.98
N GLN A 61 -12.03 2.49 -7.04
CA GLN A 61 -13.30 3.24 -7.15
C GLN A 61 -13.44 4.41 -6.15
N SER A 62 -12.33 4.90 -5.57
CA SER A 62 -12.36 5.97 -4.57
C SER A 62 -11.20 6.95 -4.75
N SER A 63 -11.51 8.18 -5.20
CA SER A 63 -10.51 9.27 -5.25
C SER A 63 -10.14 9.81 -3.87
N SER A 64 -11.05 9.71 -2.88
CA SER A 64 -10.75 10.04 -1.49
C SER A 64 -9.70 9.08 -0.92
N ALA A 65 -9.87 7.76 -1.10
CA ALA A 65 -8.89 6.76 -0.66
C ALA A 65 -7.55 6.94 -1.38
N MET A 66 -7.59 7.19 -2.70
CA MET A 66 -6.39 7.54 -3.47
C MET A 66 -5.66 8.74 -2.88
N THR A 67 -6.37 9.81 -2.52
CA THR A 67 -5.72 11.01 -1.96
C THR A 67 -5.19 10.75 -0.55
N VAL A 68 -5.93 10.05 0.30
CA VAL A 68 -5.46 9.63 1.64
C VAL A 68 -4.16 8.82 1.52
N MET A 69 -4.12 7.88 0.59
CA MET A 69 -2.93 7.10 0.27
C MET A 69 -1.77 7.99 -0.20
N LEU A 70 -2.00 8.96 -1.10
CA LEU A 70 -0.94 9.90 -1.53
C LEU A 70 -0.38 10.71 -0.35
N VAL A 71 -1.24 11.17 0.57
CA VAL A 71 -0.80 11.85 1.79
C VAL A 71 0.03 10.92 2.67
N GLY A 72 -0.36 9.65 2.82
CA GLY A 72 0.42 8.62 3.53
C GLY A 72 1.78 8.35 2.88
N LEU A 73 1.83 8.17 1.56
CA LEU A 73 3.06 7.89 0.82
C LEU A 73 4.06 9.05 0.88
N VAL A 74 3.58 10.30 0.87
CA VAL A 74 4.46 11.48 1.09
C VAL A 74 4.83 11.63 2.57
N ASN A 75 3.95 11.21 3.49
CA ASN A 75 4.26 11.22 4.91
C ASN A 75 5.42 10.28 5.27
N SER A 76 5.43 9.10 4.65
CA SER A 76 6.47 8.08 4.81
C SER A 76 7.68 8.24 3.89
N GLY A 77 7.84 9.39 3.21
CA GLY A 77 9.02 9.69 2.39
C GLY A 77 9.15 8.90 1.07
N ILE A 78 8.23 7.97 0.79
CA ILE A 78 8.25 7.09 -0.41
C ILE A 78 8.11 7.91 -1.70
N MET A 79 7.34 9.00 -1.63
CA MET A 79 6.99 9.80 -2.79
C MET A 79 7.17 11.29 -2.49
N SER A 80 7.63 12.03 -3.48
CA SER A 80 7.72 13.49 -3.42
C SER A 80 6.38 14.16 -3.72
N LEU A 81 6.19 15.36 -3.18
CA LEU A 81 5.02 16.22 -3.47
C LEU A 81 4.76 16.38 -4.98
N ASN A 82 5.81 16.59 -5.78
CA ASN A 82 5.70 16.79 -7.23
C ASN A 82 5.08 15.58 -7.95
N GLN A 83 5.42 14.36 -7.53
CA GLN A 83 4.89 13.13 -8.13
C GLN A 83 3.38 12.98 -7.87
N THR A 84 2.88 13.55 -6.76
CA THR A 84 1.47 13.44 -6.35
C THR A 84 0.52 14.23 -7.25
N VAL A 85 0.98 15.34 -7.84
CA VAL A 85 0.11 16.27 -8.58
C VAL A 85 -0.58 15.57 -9.75
N GLY A 86 0.21 14.86 -10.57
CA GLY A 86 -0.33 14.10 -11.70
C GLY A 86 -1.27 12.98 -11.24
N LEU A 87 -0.96 12.31 -10.12
CA LEU A 87 -1.80 11.25 -9.55
C LEU A 87 -3.16 11.79 -9.06
N ILE A 88 -3.19 12.97 -8.42
CA ILE A 88 -4.44 13.64 -8.00
C ILE A 88 -5.28 13.99 -9.24
N MET A 89 -4.67 14.62 -10.25
CA MET A 89 -5.37 15.00 -11.48
C MET A 89 -5.93 13.78 -12.23
N GLY A 90 -5.15 12.69 -12.27
CA GLY A 90 -5.57 11.40 -12.79
C GLY A 90 -6.72 10.80 -12.00
N SER A 91 -6.66 10.87 -10.67
CA SER A 91 -7.69 10.35 -9.78
C SER A 91 -9.06 11.00 -10.05
N ASN A 92 -9.07 12.32 -10.22
CA ASN A 92 -10.29 13.06 -10.56
C ASN A 92 -10.88 12.66 -11.92
N ILE A 93 -10.04 12.31 -12.90
CA ILE A 93 -10.51 11.69 -14.16
C ILE A 93 -11.05 10.27 -13.89
N GLY A 94 -10.34 9.47 -13.10
CA GLY A 94 -10.72 8.08 -12.78
C GLY A 94 -12.11 7.98 -12.16
N THR A 95 -12.44 8.86 -11.21
CA THR A 95 -13.77 8.93 -10.55
C THR A 95 -14.93 9.16 -11.52
N THR A 96 -14.67 9.72 -12.71
CA THR A 96 -15.71 9.91 -13.73
C THR A 96 -16.24 8.57 -14.27
N LEU A 97 -15.43 7.51 -14.24
CA LEU A 97 -15.89 6.18 -14.63
C LEU A 97 -17.01 5.68 -13.73
N THR A 98 -16.93 5.93 -12.42
CA THR A 98 -17.98 5.57 -11.47
C THR A 98 -19.28 6.27 -11.82
N ALA A 99 -19.22 7.59 -12.11
CA ALA A 99 -20.40 8.36 -12.54
C ALA A 99 -21.01 7.81 -13.84
N TRP A 100 -20.18 7.35 -14.79
CA TRP A 100 -20.65 6.71 -16.01
C TRP A 100 -21.30 5.36 -15.73
N LEU A 101 -20.66 4.50 -14.95
CA LEU A 101 -21.22 3.22 -14.51
C LEU A 101 -22.58 3.42 -13.83
N THR A 102 -22.70 4.43 -12.98
CA THR A 102 -23.97 4.73 -12.30
C THR A 102 -24.97 5.48 -13.19
N SER A 103 -24.54 6.15 -14.27
CA SER A 103 -25.44 6.82 -15.21
C SER A 103 -26.15 5.88 -16.18
N LEU A 104 -25.52 4.76 -16.53
CA LEU A 104 -26.11 3.72 -17.39
C LEU A 104 -27.38 3.12 -16.77
N ILE A 105 -27.60 3.39 -15.47
CA ILE A 105 -28.75 2.97 -14.67
C ILE A 105 -30.02 3.78 -15.00
N GLY A 106 -29.88 5.04 -15.45
CA GLY A 106 -31.01 5.94 -15.73
C GLY A 106 -31.63 5.81 -17.11
N ILE A 107 -31.22 4.82 -17.91
CA ILE A 107 -31.76 4.60 -19.25
C ILE A 107 -33.08 3.82 -19.10
N GLU A 108 -34.18 4.55 -18.89
CA GLU A 108 -35.52 4.01 -19.10
C GLU A 108 -35.80 3.91 -20.60
N SER A 109 -35.87 2.69 -21.14
CA SER A 109 -36.48 2.49 -22.46
C SER A 109 -37.99 2.50 -22.29
N SER A 110 -38.62 3.59 -22.70
CA SER A 110 -40.08 3.75 -22.82
C SER A 110 -40.61 2.80 -23.90
N GLY A 111 -40.83 1.52 -23.56
CA GLY A 111 -41.34 0.50 -24.46
C GLY A 111 -42.18 -0.53 -23.72
N SER A 112 -43.50 -0.45 -23.91
CA SER A 112 -44.50 -1.34 -23.32
C SER A 112 -44.62 -2.66 -24.09
N GLY A 113 -43.61 -3.54 -23.99
CA GLY A 113 -43.67 -4.90 -24.54
C GLY A 113 -42.42 -5.72 -24.23
N PHE A 114 -42.60 -6.97 -23.80
CA PHE A 114 -41.51 -7.90 -23.43
C PHE A 114 -40.59 -8.15 -24.64
N SER A 115 -39.50 -7.38 -24.70
CA SER A 115 -38.46 -7.47 -25.71
C SER A 115 -37.14 -7.87 -25.04
N PHE A 116 -36.17 -8.44 -25.77
CA PHE A 116 -34.84 -8.77 -25.22
C PHE A 116 -34.15 -7.55 -24.55
N THR A 117 -34.56 -6.34 -24.94
CA THR A 117 -34.18 -5.05 -24.34
C THR A 117 -34.73 -4.81 -22.92
N ASP A 118 -35.83 -5.47 -22.52
CA ASP A 118 -36.34 -5.44 -21.14
C ASP A 118 -35.47 -6.26 -20.18
N LEU A 119 -34.78 -7.29 -20.69
CA LEU A 119 -33.81 -8.06 -19.93
C LEU A 119 -32.52 -7.25 -19.71
N LEU A 120 -32.24 -6.30 -20.61
CA LEU A 120 -31.15 -5.31 -20.51
C LEU A 120 -31.48 -4.14 -19.55
N LYS A 121 -32.69 -4.09 -18.97
CA LYS A 121 -33.01 -3.08 -17.95
C LYS A 121 -32.05 -3.20 -16.77
N PRO A 122 -31.44 -2.10 -16.30
CA PRO A 122 -30.50 -2.15 -15.17
C PRO A 122 -31.12 -2.80 -13.91
N ALA A 123 -32.42 -2.61 -13.67
CA ALA A 123 -33.18 -3.23 -12.58
C ALA A 123 -33.37 -4.76 -12.72
N ASN A 124 -33.36 -5.31 -13.94
CA ASN A 124 -33.50 -6.75 -14.19
C ASN A 124 -32.12 -7.44 -14.29
N PHE A 125 -31.12 -6.74 -14.83
CA PHE A 125 -29.74 -7.23 -14.88
C PHE A 125 -29.11 -7.31 -13.48
N SER A 126 -29.46 -6.39 -12.58
CA SER A 126 -29.03 -6.42 -11.19
C SER A 126 -29.44 -7.72 -10.50
N LEU A 127 -30.64 -8.25 -10.76
CA LEU A 127 -31.12 -9.53 -10.21
C LEU A 127 -30.35 -10.73 -10.76
N ILE A 128 -30.00 -10.71 -12.05
CA ILE A 128 -29.15 -11.75 -12.68
C ILE A 128 -27.74 -11.69 -12.09
N PHE A 129 -27.17 -10.50 -11.93
CA PHE A 129 -25.86 -10.32 -11.29
C PHE A 129 -25.88 -10.67 -9.80
N ALA A 130 -26.98 -10.43 -9.08
CA ALA A 130 -27.14 -10.92 -7.72
C ALA A 130 -27.09 -12.45 -7.67
N LEU A 131 -27.85 -13.11 -8.55
CA LEU A 131 -27.93 -14.57 -8.60
C LEU A 131 -26.57 -15.19 -8.96
N VAL A 132 -25.96 -14.75 -10.06
CA VAL A 132 -24.64 -15.22 -10.49
C VAL A 132 -23.59 -14.88 -9.43
N GLY A 133 -23.66 -13.67 -8.87
CA GLY A 133 -22.74 -13.20 -7.84
C GLY A 133 -22.77 -14.08 -6.59
N VAL A 134 -23.96 -14.37 -6.04
CA VAL A 134 -24.12 -15.25 -4.88
C VAL A 134 -23.59 -16.66 -5.20
N LEU A 135 -23.90 -17.22 -6.38
CA LEU A 135 -23.38 -18.53 -6.78
C LEU A 135 -21.85 -18.56 -6.84
N LEU A 136 -21.22 -17.48 -7.31
CA LEU A 136 -19.77 -17.35 -7.37
C LEU A 136 -19.14 -17.19 -5.97
N VAL A 137 -19.78 -16.40 -5.09
CA VAL A 137 -19.38 -16.23 -3.67
C VAL A 137 -19.47 -17.54 -2.90
N MET A 138 -20.49 -18.37 -3.16
CA MET A 138 -20.65 -19.69 -2.53
C MET A 138 -19.68 -20.76 -3.08
N GLY A 139 -18.95 -20.46 -4.16
CA GLY A 139 -17.93 -21.35 -4.70
C GLY A 139 -16.69 -21.43 -3.81
N LYS A 140 -15.78 -22.38 -4.08
CA LYS A 140 -14.52 -22.55 -3.31
C LYS A 140 -13.34 -21.73 -3.84
N ASN A 141 -13.47 -21.14 -5.03
CA ASN A 141 -12.36 -20.43 -5.70
C ASN A 141 -12.37 -18.95 -5.32
N LYS A 142 -11.36 -18.49 -4.57
CA LYS A 142 -11.25 -17.10 -4.07
C LYS A 142 -11.41 -16.05 -5.17
N LYS A 143 -10.77 -16.23 -6.33
CA LYS A 143 -10.91 -15.28 -7.46
C LYS A 143 -12.35 -15.19 -7.99
N LYS A 144 -13.06 -16.33 -8.03
CA LYS A 144 -14.48 -16.35 -8.41
C LYS A 144 -15.33 -15.69 -7.32
N GLN A 145 -15.00 -15.89 -6.05
CA GLN A 145 -15.69 -15.22 -4.94
C GLN A 145 -15.52 -13.69 -5.02
N ASP A 146 -14.33 -13.19 -5.35
CA ASP A 146 -14.09 -11.75 -5.52
C ASP A 146 -14.92 -11.18 -6.68
N ILE A 147 -14.97 -11.86 -7.83
CA ILE A 147 -15.88 -11.50 -8.95
C ILE A 147 -17.34 -11.55 -8.49
N GLY A 148 -17.70 -12.55 -7.69
CA GLY A 148 -19.03 -12.70 -7.13
C GLY A 148 -19.40 -11.51 -6.22
N ASN A 149 -18.49 -11.07 -5.35
CA ASN A 149 -18.66 -9.90 -4.50
C ASN A 149 -18.86 -8.63 -5.33
N ILE A 150 -18.11 -8.44 -6.43
CA ILE A 150 -18.32 -7.32 -7.35
C ILE A 150 -19.76 -7.32 -7.90
N LEU A 151 -20.24 -8.47 -8.37
CA LEU A 151 -21.60 -8.59 -8.94
C LEU A 151 -22.71 -8.41 -7.90
N VAL A 152 -22.54 -8.96 -6.69
CA VAL A 152 -23.48 -8.78 -5.57
C VAL A 152 -23.51 -7.32 -5.11
N GLY A 153 -22.33 -6.71 -4.94
CA GLY A 153 -22.19 -5.30 -4.58
C GLY A 153 -22.87 -4.39 -5.60
N PHE A 154 -22.64 -4.65 -6.89
CA PHE A 154 -23.36 -3.98 -7.97
C PHE A 154 -24.88 -4.15 -7.82
N ALA A 155 -25.39 -5.36 -7.62
CA ALA A 155 -26.83 -5.59 -7.50
C ALA A 155 -27.49 -4.89 -6.31
N ILE A 156 -26.83 -4.87 -5.14
CA ILE A 156 -27.31 -4.17 -3.94
C ILE A 156 -27.29 -2.66 -4.18
N LEU A 157 -26.23 -2.15 -4.82
CA LEU A 157 -26.13 -0.74 -5.21
C LEU A 157 -27.31 -0.33 -6.08
N MET A 158 -27.65 -1.16 -7.07
CA MET A 158 -28.80 -0.96 -7.96
C MET A 158 -30.13 -0.92 -7.20
N CYS A 159 -30.33 -1.84 -6.24
CA CYS A 159 -31.51 -1.84 -5.38
C CYS A 159 -31.62 -0.54 -4.58
N GLY A 160 -30.52 -0.05 -4.02
CA GLY A 160 -30.47 1.23 -3.31
C GLY A 160 -30.87 2.43 -4.17
N MET A 161 -30.43 2.49 -5.44
CA MET A 161 -30.82 3.57 -6.36
C MET A 161 -32.31 3.55 -6.72
N GLY A 162 -32.89 2.36 -6.92
CA GLY A 162 -34.33 2.22 -7.15
C GLY A 162 -35.14 2.77 -5.97
N LEU A 163 -34.80 2.35 -4.75
CA LEU A 163 -35.45 2.84 -3.53
C LEU A 163 -35.34 4.36 -3.37
N MET A 164 -34.18 4.95 -3.71
CA MET A 164 -34.01 6.40 -3.69
C MET A 164 -34.91 7.11 -4.70
N GLY A 165 -34.98 6.62 -5.95
CA GLY A 165 -35.85 7.16 -7.00
C GLY A 165 -37.32 7.10 -6.61
N ASP A 166 -37.78 5.94 -6.13
CA ASP A 166 -39.16 5.74 -5.68
C ASP A 166 -39.54 6.70 -4.55
N SER A 167 -38.60 6.95 -3.63
CA SER A 167 -38.80 7.84 -2.47
C SER A 167 -38.97 9.32 -2.84
N VAL A 168 -38.48 9.73 -4.01
CA VAL A 168 -38.51 11.13 -4.47
C VAL A 168 -39.47 11.37 -5.63
N SER A 169 -40.03 10.32 -6.24
CA SER A 169 -40.95 10.36 -7.38
C SER A 169 -42.22 11.20 -7.17
N GLY A 170 -42.61 11.51 -5.92
CA GLY A 170 -43.74 12.38 -5.58
C GLY A 170 -43.37 13.81 -5.16
N LEU A 171 -42.07 14.12 -5.02
CA LEU A 171 -41.59 15.44 -4.61
C LEU A 171 -41.67 16.48 -5.72
N GLU A 172 -41.68 16.06 -6.98
CA GLU A 172 -41.79 16.93 -8.16
C GLU A 172 -43.04 17.79 -8.14
N GLU A 173 -44.12 17.30 -7.54
CA GLU A 173 -45.39 18.02 -7.44
C GLU A 173 -45.46 18.94 -6.21
N ASN A 174 -44.44 18.90 -5.34
CA ASN A 174 -44.41 19.71 -4.12
C ASN A 174 -43.82 21.10 -4.39
N GLU A 175 -44.63 22.14 -4.21
CA GLU A 175 -44.24 23.54 -4.43
C GLU A 175 -43.08 24.02 -3.52
N GLN A 176 -42.93 23.50 -2.31
CA GLN A 176 -41.76 23.81 -1.46
C GLN A 176 -40.48 23.16 -2.01
N PHE A 177 -40.57 21.96 -2.58
CA PHE A 177 -39.44 21.30 -3.22
C PHE A 177 -39.03 22.03 -4.51
N LYS A 178 -39.99 22.41 -5.36
CA LYS A 178 -39.73 23.26 -6.54
C LYS A 178 -39.10 24.60 -6.14
N SER A 179 -39.62 25.26 -5.10
CA SER A 179 -39.07 26.51 -4.58
C SER A 179 -37.63 26.35 -4.05
N MET A 180 -37.35 25.26 -3.34
CA MET A 180 -35.99 24.93 -2.90
C MET A 180 -35.05 24.69 -4.09
N LEU A 181 -35.51 23.98 -5.14
CA LEU A 181 -34.74 23.77 -6.36
C LEU A 181 -34.44 25.08 -7.10
N THR A 182 -35.34 26.07 -7.08
CA THR A 182 -35.07 27.39 -7.69
C THR A 182 -33.94 28.16 -7.00
N ALA A 183 -33.66 27.91 -5.71
CA ALA A 183 -32.49 28.49 -5.05
C ALA A 183 -31.17 28.01 -5.68
N PHE A 184 -31.16 26.80 -6.26
CA PHE A 184 -30.00 26.24 -6.96
C PHE A 184 -29.76 26.85 -8.35
N ASN A 185 -30.62 27.75 -8.85
CA ASN A 185 -30.32 28.54 -10.05
C ASN A 185 -29.17 29.53 -9.82
N ASN A 186 -28.86 29.89 -8.57
CA ASN A 186 -27.67 30.67 -8.26
C ASN A 186 -26.42 29.76 -8.31
N PRO A 187 -25.48 29.98 -9.27
CA PRO A 187 -24.34 29.09 -9.42
C PRO A 187 -23.45 29.01 -8.19
N ILE A 188 -23.31 30.10 -7.43
CA ILE A 188 -22.49 30.12 -6.21
C ILE A 188 -23.14 29.25 -5.13
N LEU A 189 -24.47 29.33 -4.99
CA LEU A 189 -25.20 28.50 -4.04
C LEU A 189 -25.14 27.02 -4.43
N GLY A 190 -25.27 26.71 -5.73
CA GLY A 190 -25.11 25.34 -6.23
C GLY A 190 -23.74 24.75 -5.90
N VAL A 191 -22.66 25.51 -6.11
CA VAL A 191 -21.29 25.09 -5.71
C VAL A 191 -21.20 24.87 -4.21
N ALA A 192 -21.71 25.80 -3.38
CA ALA A 192 -21.64 25.68 -1.93
C ALA A 192 -22.38 24.43 -1.42
N VAL A 193 -23.58 24.17 -1.96
CA VAL A 193 -24.41 23.01 -1.61
C VAL A 193 -23.72 21.72 -2.01
N GLY A 194 -23.21 21.62 -3.24
CA GLY A 194 -22.45 20.45 -3.68
C GLY A 194 -21.22 20.20 -2.81
N ALA A 195 -20.48 21.26 -2.46
CA ALA A 195 -19.28 21.17 -1.63
C ALA A 195 -19.58 20.71 -0.20
N ILE A 196 -20.60 21.27 0.43
CA ILE A 196 -21.03 20.88 1.79
C ILE A 196 -21.55 19.45 1.79
N PHE A 197 -22.43 19.11 0.84
CA PHE A 197 -23.02 17.79 0.75
C PHE A 197 -21.96 16.71 0.56
N THR A 198 -21.06 16.87 -0.40
CA THR A 198 -19.97 15.91 -0.61
C THR A 198 -18.94 15.94 0.51
N GLY A 199 -18.69 17.09 1.14
CA GLY A 199 -17.81 17.18 2.30
C GLY A 199 -18.32 16.37 3.50
N ILE A 200 -19.64 16.33 3.71
CA ILE A 200 -20.28 15.52 4.76
C ILE A 200 -20.25 14.03 4.39
N ILE A 201 -20.65 13.71 3.16
CA ILE A 201 -20.70 12.32 2.66
C ILE A 201 -19.29 11.73 2.46
N GLN A 202 -18.28 12.59 2.26
CA GLN A 202 -16.87 12.24 2.05
C GLN A 202 -16.60 11.34 0.82
N SER A 203 -17.60 11.17 -0.05
CA SER A 203 -17.52 10.36 -1.27
C SER A 203 -18.08 11.12 -2.47
N SER A 204 -17.19 11.41 -3.43
CA SER A 204 -17.55 12.06 -4.70
C SER A 204 -18.52 11.19 -5.51
N ALA A 205 -18.18 9.91 -5.67
CA ALA A 205 -18.99 8.95 -6.40
C ALA A 205 -20.40 8.84 -5.82
N ALA A 206 -20.52 8.70 -4.49
CA ALA A 206 -21.83 8.61 -3.85
C ALA A 206 -22.64 9.90 -4.01
N SER A 207 -21.99 11.06 -3.90
CA SER A 207 -22.66 12.36 -4.08
C SER A 207 -23.19 12.53 -5.51
N VAL A 208 -22.37 12.21 -6.51
CA VAL A 208 -22.78 12.24 -7.94
C VAL A 208 -23.92 11.26 -8.20
N SER A 209 -23.88 10.04 -7.64
CA SER A 209 -24.97 9.07 -7.81
C SER A 209 -26.27 9.49 -7.14
N ILE A 210 -26.21 10.16 -5.98
CA ILE A 210 -27.41 10.74 -5.34
C ILE A 210 -27.99 11.84 -6.23
N LEU A 211 -27.15 12.73 -6.78
CA LEU A 211 -27.60 13.75 -7.73
C LEU A 211 -28.23 13.11 -8.99
N GLN A 212 -27.66 12.00 -9.48
CA GLN A 212 -28.24 11.21 -10.57
C GLN A 212 -29.60 10.62 -10.19
N GLY A 213 -29.74 10.06 -8.99
CA GLY A 213 -31.01 9.55 -8.48
C GLY A 213 -32.10 10.64 -8.43
N ILE A 214 -31.76 11.83 -7.93
CA ILE A 214 -32.70 12.97 -7.91
C ILE A 214 -33.03 13.46 -9.33
N SER A 215 -32.11 13.33 -10.29
CA SER A 215 -32.37 13.73 -11.67
C SER A 215 -33.41 12.85 -12.38
N LEU A 216 -33.65 11.63 -11.88
CA LEU A 216 -34.74 10.76 -12.36
C LEU A 216 -36.11 11.38 -12.12
N SER A 217 -36.22 12.30 -11.16
CA SER A 217 -37.41 13.10 -10.96
C SER A 217 -37.72 14.08 -12.10
N GLY A 218 -36.79 14.33 -13.03
CA GLY A 218 -36.98 15.40 -14.03
C GLY A 218 -37.08 16.85 -13.48
N GLY A 219 -37.04 17.07 -12.16
CA GLY A 219 -37.08 18.40 -11.54
C GLY A 219 -35.76 19.18 -11.60
N LEU A 220 -34.65 18.52 -11.95
CA LEU A 220 -33.33 19.14 -12.05
C LEU A 220 -33.01 19.57 -13.49
N THR A 221 -32.47 20.78 -13.64
CA THR A 221 -31.99 21.31 -14.93
C THR A 221 -30.46 21.30 -15.00
N TYR A 222 -29.90 21.46 -16.22
CA TYR A 222 -28.45 21.63 -16.40
C TYR A 222 -27.91 22.85 -15.63
N GLY A 223 -28.67 23.95 -15.56
CA GLY A 223 -28.27 25.15 -14.84
C GLY A 223 -28.12 24.95 -13.33
N MET A 224 -28.90 24.04 -12.75
CA MET A 224 -28.80 23.66 -11.33
C MET A 224 -27.70 22.63 -11.10
N ALA A 225 -27.61 21.62 -11.97
CA ALA A 225 -26.70 20.48 -11.76
C ALA A 225 -25.22 20.84 -12.01
N LEU A 226 -24.91 21.68 -13.00
CA LEU A 226 -23.53 22.03 -13.33
C LEU A 226 -22.75 22.64 -12.13
N PRO A 227 -23.26 23.68 -11.44
CA PRO A 227 -22.59 24.23 -10.27
C PRO A 227 -22.53 23.24 -9.10
N ILE A 228 -23.56 22.41 -8.89
CA ILE A 228 -23.55 21.36 -7.86
C ILE A 228 -22.40 20.39 -8.12
N ILE A 229 -22.26 19.89 -9.35
CA ILE A 229 -21.19 18.96 -9.75
C ILE A 229 -19.80 19.54 -9.47
N MET A 230 -19.57 20.83 -9.72
CA MET A 230 -18.30 21.51 -9.40
C MET A 230 -18.09 21.59 -7.88
N GLY A 231 -19.15 21.93 -7.14
CA GLY A 231 -19.16 21.88 -5.68
C GLY A 231 -18.74 20.52 -5.14
N GLN A 232 -19.30 19.43 -5.66
CA GLN A 232 -18.99 18.06 -5.20
C GLN A 232 -17.49 17.72 -5.35
N ASN A 233 -16.84 18.20 -6.42
CA ASN A 233 -15.40 18.04 -6.61
C ASN A 233 -14.58 18.80 -5.55
N ILE A 234 -15.02 20.00 -5.13
CA ILE A 234 -14.42 20.73 -4.00
C ILE A 234 -14.68 19.99 -2.68
N GLY A 235 -15.90 19.52 -2.44
CA GLY A 235 -16.27 18.82 -1.21
C GLY A 235 -15.45 17.56 -0.96
N THR A 236 -15.05 16.86 -2.02
CA THR A 236 -14.20 15.66 -1.95
C THR A 236 -12.86 15.94 -1.26
N CYS A 237 -12.34 17.17 -1.35
CA CYS A 237 -11.08 17.55 -0.73
C CYS A 237 -11.11 17.54 0.81
N VAL A 238 -12.29 17.52 1.45
CA VAL A 238 -12.42 17.44 2.91
C VAL A 238 -11.69 16.22 3.47
N THR A 239 -11.75 15.09 2.78
CA THR A 239 -11.05 13.85 3.17
C THR A 239 -9.54 14.04 3.21
N ALA A 240 -8.98 14.73 2.21
CA ALA A 240 -7.56 15.04 2.13
C ALA A 240 -7.12 15.99 3.26
N VAL A 241 -7.97 16.97 3.60
CA VAL A 241 -7.73 17.90 4.73
C VAL A 241 -7.68 17.14 6.05
N ILE A 242 -8.68 16.30 6.32
CA ILE A 242 -8.74 15.49 7.54
C ILE A 242 -7.51 14.58 7.63
N SER A 243 -7.15 13.92 6.51
CA SER A 243 -5.96 13.07 6.43
C SER A 243 -4.66 13.85 6.63
N SER A 244 -4.62 15.15 6.36
CA SER A 244 -3.44 15.99 6.58
C SER A 244 -3.19 16.41 8.04
N PHE A 245 -4.05 16.01 8.98
CA PHE A 245 -3.82 16.29 10.40
C PHE A 245 -2.76 15.34 10.98
N GLY A 246 -1.79 15.90 11.70
CA GLY A 246 -0.74 15.11 12.37
C GLY A 246 0.37 14.58 11.45
N VAL A 247 0.45 15.04 10.20
CA VAL A 247 1.42 14.53 9.20
C VAL A 247 2.49 15.57 8.87
N ASN A 248 3.56 15.14 8.20
CA ASN A 248 4.63 16.04 7.76
C ASN A 248 4.14 17.09 6.75
N ARG A 249 4.93 18.13 6.50
CA ARG A 249 4.49 19.27 5.67
C ARG A 249 4.28 18.94 4.21
N ASN A 250 5.13 18.09 3.65
CA ASN A 250 4.98 17.69 2.27
C ASN A 250 3.66 16.93 2.08
N ALA A 251 3.26 16.10 3.06
CA ALA A 251 1.96 15.46 3.09
C ALA A 251 0.81 16.47 3.26
N LYS A 252 0.93 17.49 4.12
CA LYS A 252 -0.03 18.61 4.19
C LYS A 252 -0.16 19.36 2.86
N ARG A 253 0.95 19.54 2.13
CA ARG A 253 0.97 20.19 0.81
C ARG A 253 0.26 19.36 -0.26
N VAL A 254 0.24 18.03 -0.17
CA VAL A 254 -0.58 17.17 -1.07
C VAL A 254 -2.06 17.55 -0.95
N ALA A 255 -2.57 17.68 0.27
CA ALA A 255 -3.96 18.11 0.49
C ALA A 255 -4.22 19.52 -0.04
N ALA A 256 -3.28 20.46 0.16
CA ALA A 256 -3.38 21.81 -0.40
C ALA A 256 -3.40 21.81 -1.94
N VAL A 257 -2.58 21.00 -2.60
CA VAL A 257 -2.61 20.83 -4.06
C VAL A 257 -3.99 20.33 -4.52
N HIS A 258 -4.57 19.35 -3.83
CA HIS A 258 -5.90 18.82 -4.18
C HIS A 258 -6.99 19.89 -4.07
N ILE A 259 -6.99 20.69 -3.00
CA ILE A 259 -7.91 21.81 -2.82
C ILE A 259 -7.73 22.86 -3.92
N LEU A 260 -6.48 23.28 -4.16
CA LEU A 260 -6.14 24.28 -5.17
C LEU A 260 -6.60 23.85 -6.56
N PHE A 261 -6.36 22.59 -6.93
CA PHE A 261 -6.78 22.03 -8.20
C PHE A 261 -8.30 22.17 -8.41
N ASN A 262 -9.10 21.76 -7.42
CA ASN A 262 -10.56 21.79 -7.53
C ASN A 262 -11.15 23.21 -7.45
N ILE A 263 -10.61 24.07 -6.58
CA ILE A 263 -11.09 25.46 -6.46
C ILE A 263 -10.73 26.26 -7.71
N ILE A 264 -9.47 26.23 -8.14
CA ILE A 264 -9.02 26.98 -9.34
C ILE A 264 -9.76 26.46 -10.57
N GLY A 265 -9.89 25.13 -10.71
CA GLY A 265 -10.65 24.51 -11.78
C GLY A 265 -12.11 24.98 -11.84
N THR A 266 -12.79 24.97 -10.69
CA THR A 266 -14.16 25.46 -10.56
C THR A 266 -14.28 26.92 -10.95
N VAL A 267 -13.40 27.79 -10.44
CA VAL A 267 -13.43 29.23 -10.74
C VAL A 267 -13.20 29.48 -12.23
N ILE A 268 -12.19 28.86 -12.84
CA ILE A 268 -11.91 28.99 -14.28
C ILE A 268 -13.12 28.52 -15.10
N PHE A 269 -13.66 27.34 -14.79
CA PHE A 269 -14.78 26.79 -15.52
C PHE A 269 -16.01 27.69 -15.42
N LEU A 270 -16.36 28.17 -14.22
CA LEU A 270 -17.51 29.06 -14.04
C LEU A 270 -17.35 30.36 -14.83
N ILE A 271 -16.18 31.01 -14.79
CA ILE A 271 -15.91 32.24 -15.52
C ILE A 271 -16.05 32.02 -17.03
N VAL A 272 -15.43 30.97 -17.55
CA VAL A 272 -15.45 30.66 -18.99
C VAL A 272 -16.86 30.27 -19.44
N PHE A 273 -17.50 29.34 -18.72
CA PHE A 273 -18.81 28.82 -19.09
C PHE A 273 -19.91 29.89 -19.03
N TYR A 274 -20.03 30.61 -17.90
CA TYR A 274 -21.04 31.66 -17.77
C TYR A 274 -20.68 32.90 -18.58
N GLY A 275 -19.40 33.18 -18.79
CA GLY A 275 -18.95 34.22 -19.72
C GLY A 275 -19.39 33.93 -21.15
N LEU A 276 -19.16 32.71 -21.66
CA LEU A 276 -19.65 32.29 -22.97
C LEU A 276 -21.18 32.29 -23.04
N ASN A 277 -21.86 31.82 -22.00
CA ASN A 277 -23.31 31.83 -21.93
C ASN A 277 -23.91 33.25 -22.02
N ALA A 278 -23.22 34.27 -21.49
CA ALA A 278 -23.67 35.65 -21.58
C ALA A 278 -23.73 36.18 -23.03
N PHE A 279 -22.92 35.61 -23.94
CA PHE A 279 -22.90 35.97 -25.36
C PHE A 279 -23.70 35.01 -26.25
N LEU A 280 -23.66 33.70 -25.93
CA LEU A 280 -24.20 32.62 -26.76
C LEU A 280 -25.59 32.13 -26.32
N HIS A 281 -26.03 32.48 -25.10
CA HIS A 281 -27.32 32.11 -24.52
C HIS A 281 -27.65 30.61 -24.67
N PHE A 282 -26.90 29.77 -23.95
CA PHE A 282 -27.06 28.32 -24.01
C PHE A 282 -28.45 27.87 -23.54
N SER A 283 -29.30 27.48 -24.49
CA SER A 283 -30.66 26.97 -24.24
C SER A 283 -30.67 25.68 -23.40
N ILE A 284 -29.57 24.92 -23.42
CA ILE A 284 -29.44 23.67 -22.66
C ILE A 284 -29.57 23.86 -21.14
N LEU A 285 -29.28 25.05 -20.61
CA LEU A 285 -29.35 25.32 -19.17
C LEU A 285 -30.76 25.15 -18.59
N ALA A 286 -31.79 25.40 -19.41
CA ALA A 286 -33.19 25.25 -19.02
C ALA A 286 -33.72 23.82 -19.19
N ASN A 287 -33.00 22.96 -19.92
CA ASN A 287 -33.42 21.59 -20.15
C ASN A 287 -33.26 20.76 -18.87
N THR A 288 -34.14 19.78 -18.70
CA THR A 288 -34.02 18.78 -17.64
C THR A 288 -32.80 17.92 -17.89
N ILE A 289 -32.03 17.66 -16.83
CA ILE A 289 -30.83 16.83 -16.88
C ILE A 289 -31.19 15.41 -16.46
N ASN A 290 -30.62 14.41 -17.14
CA ASN A 290 -30.75 13.01 -16.78
C ASN A 290 -29.41 12.46 -16.23
N PRO A 291 -29.37 11.22 -15.72
CA PRO A 291 -28.15 10.66 -15.13
C PRO A 291 -26.93 10.66 -16.06
N VAL A 292 -27.15 10.42 -17.36
CA VAL A 292 -26.10 10.46 -18.40
C VAL A 292 -25.58 11.88 -18.60
N GLY A 293 -26.46 12.88 -18.61
CA GLY A 293 -26.09 14.30 -18.66
C GLY A 293 -25.22 14.70 -17.46
N ILE A 294 -25.54 14.23 -16.26
CA ILE A 294 -24.73 14.46 -15.06
C ILE A 294 -23.34 13.82 -15.20
N ALA A 295 -23.26 12.55 -15.64
CA ALA A 295 -21.97 11.89 -15.85
C ALA A 295 -21.11 12.58 -16.90
N LEU A 296 -21.72 13.03 -18.00
CA LEU A 296 -21.05 13.78 -19.04
C LEU A 296 -20.54 15.13 -18.51
N CYS A 297 -21.36 15.88 -17.78
CA CYS A 297 -20.96 17.15 -17.18
C CYS A 297 -19.79 16.96 -16.19
N HIS A 298 -19.88 15.93 -15.34
CA HIS A 298 -18.83 15.59 -14.39
C HIS A 298 -17.52 15.19 -15.09
N MET A 299 -17.60 14.38 -16.16
CA MET A 299 -16.45 14.00 -16.97
C MET A 299 -15.81 15.21 -17.67
N LEU A 300 -16.61 16.03 -18.34
CA LEU A 300 -16.14 17.20 -19.07
C LEU A 300 -15.47 18.21 -18.14
N PHE A 301 -16.05 18.46 -16.96
CA PHE A 301 -15.45 19.33 -15.96
C PHE A 301 -14.07 18.83 -15.51
N ASN A 302 -13.96 17.56 -15.12
CA ASN A 302 -12.71 16.98 -14.64
C ASN A 302 -11.65 16.91 -15.75
N LEU A 303 -12.04 16.54 -16.97
CA LEU A 303 -11.14 16.49 -18.11
C LEU A 303 -10.68 17.88 -18.56
N ALA A 304 -11.55 18.88 -18.56
CA ALA A 304 -11.18 20.25 -18.89
C ALA A 304 -10.24 20.84 -17.85
N THR A 305 -10.54 20.65 -16.56
CA THR A 305 -9.73 21.17 -15.44
C THR A 305 -8.32 20.53 -15.45
N THR A 306 -8.25 19.21 -15.38
CA THR A 306 -7.47 18.37 -16.28
C THR A 306 -6.40 19.04 -17.16
N VAL A 307 -6.81 19.19 -18.42
CA VAL A 307 -6.03 19.73 -19.53
C VAL A 307 -5.52 21.14 -19.24
N VAL A 308 -6.32 21.99 -18.58
CA VAL A 308 -5.95 23.38 -18.30
C VAL A 308 -4.87 23.48 -17.22
N LEU A 309 -4.98 22.71 -16.14
CA LEU A 309 -4.10 22.84 -14.97
C LEU A 309 -2.87 21.92 -15.00
N LEU A 310 -2.89 20.85 -15.78
CA LEU A 310 -1.73 19.95 -15.95
C LEU A 310 -0.41 20.69 -16.30
N PRO A 311 -0.34 21.61 -17.28
CA PRO A 311 0.89 22.35 -17.56
C PRO A 311 1.34 23.27 -16.41
N PHE A 312 0.45 23.62 -15.48
CA PHE A 312 0.72 24.47 -14.33
C PHE A 312 0.97 23.68 -13.03
N SER A 313 1.27 22.37 -13.13
CA SER A 313 1.53 21.50 -11.97
C SER A 313 2.55 22.08 -10.98
N ASN A 314 3.67 22.62 -11.47
CA ASN A 314 4.70 23.24 -10.62
C ASN A 314 4.19 24.52 -9.93
N THR A 315 3.26 25.24 -10.57
CA THR A 315 2.64 26.44 -9.99
C THR A 315 1.72 26.04 -8.84
N LEU A 316 0.94 24.97 -9.00
CA LEU A 316 0.11 24.43 -7.91
C LEU A 316 0.95 24.03 -6.69
N VAL A 317 2.10 23.39 -6.92
CA VAL A 317 3.05 23.05 -5.85
C VAL A 317 3.61 24.32 -5.18
N THR A 318 3.98 25.32 -5.96
CA THR A 318 4.49 26.59 -5.43
C THR A 318 3.44 27.31 -4.57
N LEU A 319 2.18 27.31 -5.01
CA LEU A 319 1.06 27.83 -4.23
C LEU A 319 0.82 27.03 -2.96
N ALA A 320 0.87 25.69 -3.04
CA ALA A 320 0.73 24.81 -1.88
C ALA A 320 1.85 25.05 -0.84
N ASN A 321 3.10 25.26 -1.29
CA ASN A 321 4.22 25.62 -0.42
C ASN A 321 4.03 26.99 0.27
N LYS A 322 3.32 27.92 -0.38
CA LYS A 322 3.00 29.22 0.20
C LYS A 322 1.86 29.14 1.22
N ILE A 323 0.88 28.25 1.00
CA ILE A 323 -0.23 28.01 1.94
C ILE A 323 0.28 27.26 3.18
N VAL A 324 1.16 26.27 2.97
CA VAL A 324 1.76 25.45 4.03
C VAL A 324 3.25 25.82 4.13
N THR A 325 3.50 26.86 4.92
CA THR A 325 4.84 27.44 5.15
C THR A 325 5.77 26.53 5.97
N ASP A 326 7.07 26.68 5.72
CA ASP A 326 8.12 25.99 6.46
C ASP A 326 8.38 26.68 7.82
N ASN A 327 8.07 26.00 8.93
CA ASN A 327 8.57 26.35 10.26
C ASN A 327 9.81 25.50 10.62
N LYS A 328 10.81 25.99 11.33
CA LYS A 328 12.01 25.16 11.56
C LYS A 328 11.83 24.00 12.55
N GLU A 329 10.70 23.94 13.27
CA GLU A 329 10.52 23.07 14.45
C GLU A 329 9.81 21.72 14.21
N GLU A 330 9.17 21.45 13.06
CA GLU A 330 8.47 20.16 12.82
C GLU A 330 9.27 19.19 11.93
N GLN A 331 10.60 19.30 11.89
CA GLN A 331 11.42 18.56 10.93
C GLN A 331 11.76 17.11 11.35
N GLU A 332 11.30 16.64 12.52
CA GLU A 332 12.01 15.54 13.20
C GLU A 332 11.34 14.16 13.31
N ASN A 333 10.12 13.94 12.83
CA ASN A 333 9.57 12.58 12.82
C ASN A 333 9.21 12.13 11.41
N GLU A 334 10.21 11.60 10.69
CA GLU A 334 9.94 10.75 9.53
C GLU A 334 9.24 9.49 10.05
N ILE A 335 7.92 9.43 9.83
CA ILE A 335 7.08 8.29 10.19
C ILE A 335 7.39 7.18 9.19
N LEU A 336 8.08 6.11 9.63
CA LEU A 336 8.46 5.01 8.75
C LEU A 336 7.23 4.34 8.14
N LEU A 337 6.18 4.10 8.95
CA LEU A 337 4.97 3.39 8.55
C LEU A 337 3.70 4.16 8.94
N ASP A 338 2.97 4.60 7.92
CA ASP A 338 1.72 5.34 8.13
C ASP A 338 0.50 4.42 8.20
N THR A 339 -0.23 4.43 9.32
CA THR A 339 -1.42 3.58 9.52
C THR A 339 -2.54 3.81 8.50
N ARG A 340 -2.56 4.94 7.80
CA ARG A 340 -3.56 5.22 6.75
C ARG A 340 -3.35 4.37 5.51
N LEU A 341 -2.15 3.83 5.30
CA LEU A 341 -1.89 2.90 4.20
C LEU A 341 -2.58 1.54 4.46
N LEU A 342 -3.03 1.23 5.68
CA LEU A 342 -3.80 0.02 5.99
C LEU A 342 -5.14 -0.03 5.24
N ASP A 343 -5.70 1.11 4.86
CA ASP A 343 -6.90 1.20 4.01
C ASP A 343 -6.62 0.78 2.55
N THR A 344 -5.34 0.60 2.20
CA THR A 344 -4.88 0.11 0.90
C THR A 344 -3.85 -1.02 1.10
N PRO A 345 -4.28 -2.22 1.54
CA PRO A 345 -3.36 -3.24 2.06
C PRO A 345 -2.25 -3.65 1.08
N SER A 346 -2.52 -3.75 -0.22
CA SER A 346 -1.47 -4.08 -1.21
C SER A 346 -0.36 -3.04 -1.29
N MET A 347 -0.67 -1.76 -1.03
CA MET A 347 0.33 -0.69 -0.98
C MET A 347 1.10 -0.70 0.33
N ALA A 348 0.42 -0.99 1.43
CA ALA A 348 1.04 -1.19 2.73
C ALA A 348 2.04 -2.36 2.71
N VAL A 349 1.68 -3.51 2.13
CA VAL A 349 2.58 -4.68 2.01
C VAL A 349 3.82 -4.34 1.21
N ALA A 350 3.64 -3.67 0.08
CA ALA A 350 4.73 -3.22 -0.76
C ALA A 350 5.70 -2.27 -0.02
N HIS A 351 5.17 -1.34 0.77
CA HIS A 351 5.99 -0.43 1.56
C HIS A 351 6.76 -1.18 2.65
N CYS A 352 6.10 -2.05 3.40
CA CYS A 352 6.76 -2.92 4.38
C CYS A 352 7.88 -3.73 3.72
N ASN A 353 7.65 -4.31 2.54
CA ASN A 353 8.65 -5.11 1.84
C ASN A 353 9.92 -4.30 1.51
N ASN A 354 9.77 -3.05 1.07
CA ASN A 354 10.93 -2.18 0.84
C ASN A 354 11.69 -1.84 2.12
N LEU A 355 10.97 -1.60 3.23
CA LEU A 355 11.59 -1.32 4.51
C LEU A 355 12.29 -2.56 5.08
N THR A 356 11.72 -3.75 4.92
CA THR A 356 12.34 -5.02 5.29
C THR A 356 13.60 -5.30 4.46
N ILE A 357 13.60 -5.02 3.15
CA ILE A 357 14.82 -5.10 2.32
C ILE A 357 15.88 -4.09 2.78
N LYS A 358 15.48 -2.88 3.17
CA LYS A 358 16.43 -1.89 3.71
C LYS A 358 16.99 -2.34 5.06
N MET A 359 16.16 -2.90 5.94
CA MET A 359 16.57 -3.52 7.21
C MET A 359 17.56 -4.65 6.97
N SER A 360 17.30 -5.52 5.99
CA SER A 360 18.21 -6.63 5.66
C SER A 360 19.56 -6.12 5.16
N SER A 361 19.58 -5.09 4.30
CA SER A 361 20.83 -4.49 3.85
C SER A 361 21.62 -3.90 5.02
N LEU A 362 20.96 -3.19 5.96
CA LEU A 362 21.62 -2.62 7.13
C LEU A 362 22.20 -3.70 8.05
N ALA A 363 21.44 -4.76 8.34
CA ALA A 363 21.90 -5.89 9.15
C ALA A 363 23.09 -6.62 8.49
N LYS A 364 23.05 -6.80 7.16
CA LYS A 364 24.16 -7.37 6.39
C LYS A 364 25.41 -6.51 6.49
N ASP A 365 25.28 -5.21 6.25
CA ASP A 365 26.40 -4.28 6.26
C ASP A 365 27.02 -4.19 7.66
N ALA A 366 26.20 -4.11 8.71
CA ALA A 366 26.64 -4.14 10.11
C ALA A 366 27.45 -5.41 10.43
N LEU A 367 26.98 -6.57 9.98
CA LEU A 367 27.68 -7.83 10.20
C LEU A 367 28.98 -7.95 9.39
N ILE A 368 29.02 -7.49 8.14
CA ILE A 368 30.27 -7.48 7.37
C ILE A 368 31.30 -6.54 8.00
N GLN A 369 30.86 -5.36 8.47
CA GLN A 369 31.71 -4.41 9.17
C GLN A 369 32.21 -4.96 10.51
N SER A 370 31.40 -5.71 11.26
CA SER A 370 31.85 -6.31 12.53
C SER A 370 32.97 -7.34 12.32
N LEU A 371 32.89 -8.13 11.24
CA LEU A 371 33.97 -9.04 10.85
C LEU A 371 35.24 -8.28 10.43
N ASP A 372 35.10 -7.16 9.73
CA ASP A 372 36.24 -6.30 9.38
C ASP A 372 36.90 -5.67 10.62
N VAL A 373 36.10 -5.32 11.64
CA VAL A 373 36.60 -4.84 12.95
C VAL A 373 37.34 -5.94 13.71
N LEU A 374 36.87 -7.19 13.60
CA LEU A 374 37.54 -8.36 14.19
C LEU A 374 38.91 -8.63 13.54
N ASP A 375 39.00 -8.53 12.20
CA ASP A 375 40.24 -8.66 11.45
C ASP A 375 41.25 -7.56 11.81
N SER A 376 40.77 -6.32 11.88
CA SER A 376 41.58 -5.15 12.20
C SER A 376 40.74 -4.10 12.91
N TYR A 377 40.96 -3.98 14.23
CA TYR A 377 40.19 -3.06 15.07
C TYR A 377 40.18 -1.63 14.50
N ASN A 378 38.98 -1.13 14.27
CA ASN A 378 38.69 0.20 13.76
C ASN A 378 37.53 0.78 14.56
N LYS A 379 37.79 1.84 15.32
CA LYS A 379 36.80 2.44 16.22
C LYS A 379 35.65 3.10 15.46
N GLU A 380 35.92 3.72 14.33
CA GLU A 380 34.89 4.35 13.51
C GLU A 380 33.90 3.32 12.93
N LEU A 381 34.40 2.14 12.52
CA LEU A 381 33.54 1.04 12.08
C LEU A 381 32.76 0.43 13.25
N ALA A 382 33.37 0.27 14.43
CA ALA A 382 32.67 -0.21 15.63
C ALA A 382 31.43 0.64 15.97
N VAL A 383 31.58 1.97 15.94
CA VAL A 383 30.47 2.90 16.17
C VAL A 383 29.39 2.79 15.09
N GLN A 384 29.76 2.60 13.82
CA GLN A 384 28.79 2.42 12.73
C GLN A 384 27.93 1.16 12.92
N VAL A 385 28.53 0.07 13.41
CA VAL A 385 27.80 -1.18 13.71
C VAL A 385 26.79 -0.96 14.84
N GLU A 386 27.18 -0.26 15.91
CA GLU A 386 26.27 0.09 17.02
C GLU A 386 25.13 1.02 16.56
N GLU A 387 25.42 2.03 15.75
CA GLU A 387 24.38 2.91 15.19
C GLU A 387 23.43 2.15 14.26
N ALA A 388 23.95 1.19 13.48
CA ALA A 388 23.14 0.36 12.59
C ALA A 388 22.19 -0.56 13.38
N GLU A 389 22.64 -1.14 14.49
CA GLU A 389 21.81 -1.97 15.37
C GLU A 389 20.61 -1.18 15.91
N GLY A 390 20.82 0.04 16.43
CA GLY A 390 19.71 0.85 16.92
C GLY A 390 18.70 1.24 15.82
N VAL A 391 19.13 1.35 14.57
CA VAL A 391 18.22 1.57 13.43
C VAL A 391 17.46 0.28 13.08
N VAL A 392 18.13 -0.88 13.10
CA VAL A 392 17.50 -2.18 12.82
C VAL A 392 16.47 -2.52 13.90
N ASP A 393 16.75 -2.29 15.18
CA ASP A 393 15.83 -2.47 16.30
C ASP A 393 14.54 -1.65 16.11
N ARG A 394 14.69 -0.35 15.82
CA ARG A 394 13.55 0.52 15.49
C ARG A 394 12.73 0.00 14.29
N TYR A 395 13.39 -0.58 13.29
CA TYR A 395 12.71 -1.15 12.14
C TYR A 395 11.93 -2.41 12.52
N GLU A 396 12.48 -3.29 13.37
CA GLU A 396 11.81 -4.49 13.88
C GLU A 396 10.51 -4.12 14.60
N ASP A 397 10.58 -3.18 15.53
CA ASP A 397 9.45 -2.73 16.35
C ASP A 397 8.31 -2.13 15.51
N GLU A 398 8.66 -1.17 14.62
CA GLU A 398 7.69 -0.48 13.79
C GLU A 398 7.11 -1.42 12.71
N LEU A 399 7.94 -2.22 12.03
CA LEU A 399 7.48 -3.20 11.03
C LEU A 399 6.65 -4.30 11.65
N GLY A 400 7.09 -4.89 12.76
CA GLY A 400 6.39 -5.96 13.46
C GLY A 400 4.99 -5.53 13.87
N THR A 401 4.87 -4.38 14.54
CA THR A 401 3.59 -3.82 14.95
C THR A 401 2.66 -3.58 13.75
N TYR A 402 3.20 -3.06 12.65
CA TYR A 402 2.41 -2.72 11.47
C TYR A 402 1.98 -3.96 10.66
N LEU A 403 2.88 -4.93 10.49
CA LEU A 403 2.62 -6.19 9.78
C LEU A 403 1.55 -7.03 10.47
N VAL A 404 1.53 -7.04 11.81
CA VAL A 404 0.46 -7.68 12.59
C VAL A 404 -0.91 -7.05 12.27
N LYS A 405 -0.99 -5.72 12.27
CA LYS A 405 -2.24 -5.01 11.88
C LYS A 405 -2.63 -5.31 10.44
N LEU A 406 -1.66 -5.33 9.53
CA LEU A 406 -1.87 -5.58 8.11
C LEU A 406 -2.34 -7.02 7.83
N SER A 407 -1.89 -8.01 8.61
CA SER A 407 -2.35 -9.39 8.51
C SER A 407 -3.88 -9.52 8.74
N GLY A 408 -4.47 -8.61 9.53
CA GLY A 408 -5.90 -8.54 9.79
C GLY A 408 -6.73 -7.79 8.73
N ALA A 409 -6.09 -7.10 7.78
CA ALA A 409 -6.75 -6.15 6.86
C ALA A 409 -7.38 -6.79 5.60
N GLY A 410 -7.59 -8.11 5.57
CA GLY A 410 -8.27 -8.77 4.45
C GLY A 410 -7.45 -8.81 3.14
N ILE A 411 -6.13 -8.97 3.26
CA ILE A 411 -5.16 -9.08 2.15
C ILE A 411 -5.38 -10.30 1.25
N ASN A 412 -4.94 -10.19 -0.02
CA ASN A 412 -4.94 -11.33 -0.93
C ASN A 412 -3.88 -12.37 -0.54
N GLU A 413 -3.93 -13.56 -1.14
CA GLU A 413 -3.07 -14.69 -0.78
C GLU A 413 -1.57 -14.43 -0.99
N LYS A 414 -1.21 -13.73 -2.07
CA LYS A 414 0.19 -13.39 -2.37
C LYS A 414 0.75 -12.36 -1.39
N ASP A 415 -0.06 -11.36 -1.08
CA ASP A 415 0.27 -10.32 -0.09
C ASP A 415 0.36 -10.94 1.32
N SER A 416 -0.50 -11.92 1.64
CA SER A 416 -0.43 -12.68 2.90
C SER A 416 0.86 -13.48 3.04
N GLN A 417 1.30 -14.15 1.97
CA GLN A 417 2.58 -14.84 1.93
C GLN A 417 3.75 -13.87 2.15
N SER A 418 3.70 -12.69 1.53
CA SER A 418 4.73 -11.65 1.68
C SER A 418 4.78 -11.13 3.13
N VAL A 419 3.62 -10.85 3.73
CA VAL A 419 3.50 -10.43 5.14
C VAL A 419 4.08 -11.47 6.08
N SER A 420 3.78 -12.75 5.86
CA SER A 420 4.33 -13.82 6.68
C SER A 420 5.85 -13.94 6.53
N THR A 421 6.37 -13.87 5.30
CA THR A 421 7.83 -13.87 5.05
C THR A 421 8.51 -12.74 5.81
N MET A 422 7.96 -11.53 5.74
CA MET A 422 8.49 -10.37 6.46
C MET A 422 8.44 -10.58 7.98
N LEU A 423 7.29 -11.00 8.55
CA LEU A 423 7.14 -11.24 9.98
C LEU A 423 8.15 -12.25 10.53
N HIS A 424 8.42 -13.32 9.79
CA HIS A 424 9.41 -14.32 10.20
C HIS A 424 10.86 -13.86 9.97
N SER A 425 11.12 -12.92 9.07
CA SER A 425 12.47 -12.49 8.73
C SER A 425 12.96 -11.30 9.56
N ILE A 426 12.10 -10.33 9.91
CA ILE A 426 12.50 -9.10 10.62
C ILE A 426 13.21 -9.40 11.95
N GLY A 427 12.68 -10.34 12.75
CA GLY A 427 13.31 -10.73 14.01
C GLY A 427 14.65 -11.46 13.81
N ASN A 428 14.83 -12.18 12.71
CA ASN A 428 16.14 -12.77 12.39
C ASN A 428 17.16 -11.70 11.97
N PHE A 429 16.74 -10.63 11.29
CA PHE A 429 17.62 -9.51 10.96
C PHE A 429 18.05 -8.70 12.19
N GLU A 430 17.14 -8.47 13.15
CA GLU A 430 17.48 -7.86 14.45
C GLU A 430 18.52 -8.71 15.18
N ARG A 431 18.27 -10.00 15.39
CA ARG A 431 19.24 -10.90 16.04
C ARG A 431 20.59 -10.97 15.35
N ILE A 432 20.62 -10.94 14.02
CA ILE A 432 21.87 -10.88 13.26
C ILE A 432 22.64 -9.58 13.58
N SER A 433 21.93 -8.45 13.68
CA SER A 433 22.53 -7.16 14.04
C SER A 433 23.02 -7.13 15.49
N ASP A 434 22.29 -7.75 16.43
CA ASP A 434 22.72 -7.90 17.82
C ASP A 434 24.07 -8.64 17.91
N HIS A 435 24.17 -9.76 17.20
CA HIS A 435 25.41 -10.56 17.17
C HIS A 435 26.55 -9.83 16.45
N ALA A 436 26.26 -8.94 15.49
CA ALA A 436 27.28 -8.08 14.91
C ALA A 436 27.91 -7.15 15.96
N VAL A 437 27.09 -6.55 16.84
CA VAL A 437 27.59 -5.75 17.98
C VAL A 437 28.36 -6.62 18.98
N GLU A 438 27.94 -7.87 19.20
CA GLU A 438 28.67 -8.82 20.06
C GLU A 438 30.08 -9.13 19.52
N ILE A 439 30.21 -9.35 18.22
CA ILE A 439 31.52 -9.52 17.55
C ILE A 439 32.40 -8.27 17.72
N VAL A 440 31.83 -7.08 17.56
CA VAL A 440 32.56 -5.82 17.79
C VAL A 440 33.08 -5.78 19.22
N LYS A 441 32.25 -6.07 20.23
CA LYS A 441 32.65 -6.13 21.64
C LYS A 441 33.80 -7.10 21.89
N THR A 442 33.76 -8.28 21.26
CA THR A 442 34.87 -9.25 21.31
C THR A 442 36.16 -8.67 20.72
N ALA A 443 36.07 -7.96 19.58
CA ALA A 443 37.21 -7.31 18.94
C ALA A 443 37.77 -6.16 19.79
N GLU A 444 36.91 -5.35 20.42
CA GLU A 444 37.32 -4.29 21.35
C GLU A 444 38.07 -4.86 22.55
N GLU A 445 37.57 -5.96 23.13
CA GLU A 445 38.20 -6.62 24.26
C GLU A 445 39.61 -7.15 23.91
N LEU A 446 39.77 -7.74 22.73
CA LEU A 446 41.08 -8.16 22.21
C LEU A 446 42.02 -6.96 22.05
N HIS A 447 41.52 -5.85 21.53
CA HIS A 447 42.31 -4.63 21.31
C HIS A 447 42.74 -3.98 22.63
N ASP A 448 41.81 -3.71 23.53
CA ASP A 448 42.03 -3.00 24.79
C ASP A 448 42.98 -3.76 25.71
N LYS A 449 42.83 -5.09 25.77
CA LYS A 449 43.69 -5.97 26.55
C LYS A 449 44.99 -6.33 25.82
N LYS A 450 45.15 -5.93 24.56
CA LYS A 450 46.30 -6.24 23.69
C LYS A 450 46.56 -7.75 23.59
N LEU A 451 45.47 -8.50 23.48
CA LEU A 451 45.47 -9.94 23.35
C LEU A 451 45.47 -10.34 21.87
N SER A 452 46.03 -11.50 21.57
CA SER A 452 46.00 -12.08 20.23
C SER A 452 45.84 -13.60 20.33
N PHE A 453 44.99 -14.18 19.48
CA PHE A 453 44.87 -15.63 19.36
C PHE A 453 46.17 -16.27 18.89
N SER A 454 46.35 -17.58 19.16
CA SER A 454 47.48 -18.33 18.62
C SER A 454 47.39 -18.41 17.09
N ALA A 455 48.51 -18.66 16.41
CA ALA A 455 48.54 -18.73 14.95
C ALA A 455 47.60 -19.81 14.39
N GLU A 456 47.43 -20.92 15.10
CA GLU A 456 46.49 -21.99 14.77
C GLU A 456 45.04 -21.53 14.96
N ALA A 457 44.73 -20.88 16.08
CA ALA A 457 43.40 -20.36 16.36
C ALA A 457 43.00 -19.24 15.37
N GLN A 458 43.94 -18.36 14.99
CA GLN A 458 43.70 -17.33 13.96
C GLN A 458 43.34 -17.96 12.60
N LYS A 459 44.02 -19.04 12.21
CA LYS A 459 43.67 -19.76 10.97
C LYS A 459 42.29 -20.39 11.03
N GLU A 460 41.94 -21.01 12.15
CA GLU A 460 40.61 -21.59 12.34
C GLU A 460 39.51 -20.52 12.31
N VAL A 461 39.72 -19.39 12.99
CA VAL A 461 38.79 -18.25 12.96
C VAL A 461 38.63 -17.70 11.55
N ALA A 462 39.72 -17.55 10.77
CA ALA A 462 39.63 -17.07 9.39
C ALA A 462 38.85 -18.03 8.47
N VAL A 463 38.91 -19.35 8.71
CA VAL A 463 38.11 -20.33 7.97
C VAL A 463 36.63 -20.21 8.33
N LEU A 464 36.31 -20.10 9.62
CA LEU A 464 34.95 -19.91 10.11
C LEU A 464 34.34 -18.61 9.59
N GLU A 465 35.11 -17.52 9.63
CA GLU A 465 34.73 -16.22 9.10
C GLU A 465 34.46 -16.28 7.58
N GLY A 466 35.31 -16.98 6.82
CA GLY A 466 35.09 -17.21 5.39
C GLY A 466 33.77 -17.91 5.10
N ALA A 467 33.44 -18.95 5.87
CA ALA A 467 32.17 -19.66 5.79
C ALA A 467 30.99 -18.74 6.17
N LEU A 468 31.16 -17.92 7.22
CA LEU A 468 30.15 -16.97 7.67
C LEU A 468 29.87 -15.89 6.62
N ARG A 469 30.91 -15.29 6.03
CA ARG A 469 30.77 -14.31 4.93
C ARG A 469 30.05 -14.90 3.73
N GLU A 470 30.27 -16.18 3.41
CA GLU A 470 29.55 -16.85 2.34
C GLU A 470 28.07 -17.10 2.68
N ILE A 471 27.76 -17.63 3.87
CA ILE A 471 26.36 -17.91 4.24
C ILE A 471 25.53 -16.63 4.30
N ILE A 472 26.09 -15.54 4.85
CA ILE A 472 25.45 -14.21 4.86
C ILE A 472 25.15 -13.77 3.42
N ASN A 473 26.14 -13.82 2.53
CA ASN A 473 25.93 -13.36 1.16
C ASN A 473 24.87 -14.17 0.43
N ILE A 474 24.84 -15.50 0.61
CA ILE A 474 23.82 -16.36 0.01
C ILE A 474 22.44 -16.02 0.57
N THR A 475 22.27 -15.98 1.90
CA THR A 475 20.98 -15.75 2.55
C THR A 475 20.37 -14.40 2.19
N PHE A 476 21.13 -13.32 2.31
CA PHE A 476 20.61 -11.98 2.04
C PHE A 476 20.31 -11.78 0.55
N THR A 477 21.13 -12.36 -0.35
CA THR A 477 20.83 -12.34 -1.80
C THR A 477 19.56 -13.14 -2.11
N ALA A 478 19.39 -14.32 -1.49
CA ALA A 478 18.20 -15.14 -1.66
C ALA A 478 16.94 -14.41 -1.19
N PHE A 479 17.02 -13.71 -0.05
CA PHE A 479 15.92 -12.90 0.48
C PHE A 479 15.55 -11.74 -0.45
N GLU A 480 16.52 -10.95 -0.89
CA GLU A 480 16.29 -9.79 -1.77
C GLU A 480 15.72 -10.16 -3.14
N THR A 481 16.15 -11.32 -3.68
CA THR A 481 15.74 -11.77 -5.02
C THR A 481 14.54 -12.73 -4.99
N GLY A 482 14.19 -13.28 -3.82
CA GLY A 482 13.21 -14.36 -3.68
C GLY A 482 13.67 -15.67 -4.33
N ASP A 483 14.98 -15.89 -4.45
CA ASP A 483 15.56 -17.07 -5.11
C ASP A 483 15.61 -18.26 -4.13
N THR A 484 14.66 -19.18 -4.32
CA THR A 484 14.55 -20.41 -3.51
C THR A 484 15.70 -21.39 -3.77
N ASP A 485 16.32 -21.35 -4.95
CA ASP A 485 17.45 -22.22 -5.26
C ASP A 485 18.72 -21.76 -4.54
N LEU A 486 18.91 -20.45 -4.38
CA LEU A 486 19.96 -19.90 -3.51
C LEU A 486 19.67 -20.20 -2.04
N ALA A 487 18.43 -20.03 -1.58
CA ALA A 487 18.05 -20.31 -0.19
C ALA A 487 18.35 -21.77 0.21
N ARG A 488 18.15 -22.74 -0.70
CA ARG A 488 18.44 -24.17 -0.46
C ARG A 488 19.92 -24.46 -0.16
N LYS A 489 20.84 -23.56 -0.52
CA LYS A 489 22.28 -23.71 -0.26
C LYS A 489 22.72 -23.29 1.15
N VAL A 490 21.83 -22.66 1.91
CA VAL A 490 22.14 -22.08 3.23
C VAL A 490 22.25 -23.18 4.29
N GLU A 491 21.26 -24.07 4.39
CA GLU A 491 21.26 -25.16 5.38
C GLU A 491 22.48 -26.09 5.27
N PRO A 492 22.94 -26.53 4.07
CA PRO A 492 24.18 -27.31 3.97
C PRO A 492 25.40 -26.59 4.54
N LEU A 493 25.48 -25.26 4.39
CA LEU A 493 26.61 -24.46 4.87
C LEU A 493 26.52 -24.21 6.38
N GLU A 494 25.33 -23.99 6.92
CA GLU A 494 25.10 -23.91 8.37
C GLU A 494 25.57 -25.20 9.07
N GLN A 495 25.24 -26.38 8.52
CA GLN A 495 25.69 -27.66 9.10
C GLN A 495 27.22 -27.85 9.02
N VAL A 496 27.89 -27.21 8.06
CA VAL A 496 29.36 -27.17 8.02
C VAL A 496 29.89 -26.23 9.10
N ILE A 497 29.27 -25.05 9.29
CA ILE A 497 29.62 -24.09 10.35
C ILE A 497 29.47 -24.72 11.75
N ASP A 498 28.39 -25.45 12.01
CA ASP A 498 28.20 -26.23 13.25
C ASP A 498 29.36 -27.21 13.48
N GLY A 499 29.74 -27.93 12.42
CA GLY A 499 30.86 -28.87 12.45
C GLY A 499 32.19 -28.19 12.77
N LEU A 500 32.44 -27.02 12.18
CA LEU A 500 33.62 -26.19 12.46
C LEU A 500 33.62 -25.71 13.91
N ALA A 501 32.51 -25.20 14.41
CA ALA A 501 32.37 -24.74 15.79
C ALA A 501 32.69 -25.85 16.80
N ILE A 502 32.15 -27.06 16.59
CA ILE A 502 32.44 -28.24 17.43
C ILE A 502 33.95 -28.58 17.39
N GLN A 503 34.54 -28.59 16.20
CA GLN A 503 35.95 -28.94 16.03
C GLN A 503 36.89 -27.88 16.64
N MET A 504 36.59 -26.59 16.47
CA MET A 504 37.34 -25.48 17.05
C MET A 504 37.31 -25.51 18.59
N ARG A 505 36.14 -25.80 19.20
CA ARG A 505 36.02 -25.99 20.65
C ARG A 505 36.90 -27.15 21.14
N ALA A 506 36.92 -28.28 20.41
CA ALA A 506 37.76 -29.43 20.75
C ALA A 506 39.27 -29.08 20.63
N ASN A 507 39.69 -28.42 19.55
CA ASN A 507 41.06 -27.97 19.35
C ASN A 507 41.47 -26.97 20.44
N HIS A 508 40.56 -26.11 20.88
CA HIS A 508 40.81 -25.17 21.96
C HIS A 508 41.10 -25.86 23.30
N ILE A 509 40.35 -26.90 23.65
CA ILE A 509 40.60 -27.70 24.87
C ILE A 509 42.01 -28.33 24.83
N LEU A 510 42.43 -28.85 23.67
CA LEU A 510 43.78 -29.40 23.50
C LEU A 510 44.86 -28.33 23.67
N ARG A 511 44.64 -27.12 23.13
CA ARG A 511 45.56 -25.98 23.30
C ARG A 511 45.69 -25.53 24.76
N LEU A 512 44.59 -25.51 25.51
CA LEU A 512 44.58 -25.24 26.96
C LEU A 512 45.35 -26.32 27.73
N GLN A 513 45.11 -27.60 27.45
CA GLN A 513 45.81 -28.71 28.11
C GLN A 513 47.32 -28.69 27.83
N ALA A 514 47.72 -28.26 26.63
CA ALA A 514 49.12 -28.11 26.24
C ALA A 514 49.80 -26.83 26.77
N GLY A 515 49.05 -25.92 27.41
CA GLY A 515 49.58 -24.65 27.91
C GLY A 515 49.92 -23.62 26.82
N THR A 516 49.44 -23.84 25.59
CA THR A 516 49.67 -22.95 24.42
C THR A 516 48.63 -21.83 24.31
N CYS A 517 47.60 -21.85 25.16
CA CYS A 517 46.56 -20.84 25.25
C CYS A 517 46.18 -20.56 26.71
N THR A 518 45.67 -19.37 26.99
CA THR A 518 45.17 -18.95 28.31
C THR A 518 43.66 -19.16 28.44
N ILE A 519 43.16 -19.33 29.67
CA ILE A 519 41.72 -19.43 29.95
C ILE A 519 40.94 -18.20 29.45
N GLU A 520 41.51 -17.00 29.59
CA GLU A 520 40.89 -15.74 29.15
C GLU A 520 40.62 -15.72 27.64
N LEU A 521 41.65 -15.97 26.82
CA LEU A 521 41.51 -16.15 25.37
C LEU A 521 40.52 -17.27 24.99
N GLY A 522 40.33 -18.26 25.86
CA GLY A 522 39.35 -19.32 25.68
C GLY A 522 37.90 -18.88 25.80
N PHE A 523 37.61 -17.99 26.75
CA PHE A 523 36.28 -17.37 26.85
C PHE A 523 35.99 -16.52 25.62
N ILE A 524 36.92 -15.64 25.24
CA ILE A 524 36.79 -14.77 24.06
C ILE A 524 36.56 -15.59 22.78
N LEU A 525 37.34 -16.68 22.58
CA LEU A 525 37.15 -17.56 21.42
C LEU A 525 35.79 -18.28 21.46
N SER A 526 35.35 -18.72 22.64
CA SER A 526 34.06 -19.39 22.78
C SER A 526 32.90 -18.45 22.49
N ASP A 527 32.97 -17.20 22.95
CA ASP A 527 31.93 -16.19 22.71
C ASP A 527 31.85 -15.86 21.22
N LEU A 528 33.02 -15.72 20.56
CA LEU A 528 33.08 -15.54 19.12
C LEU A 528 32.46 -16.70 18.34
N ILE A 529 32.84 -17.94 18.66
CA ILE A 529 32.29 -19.14 17.99
C ILE A 529 30.77 -19.21 18.19
N ASN A 530 30.29 -18.97 19.41
CA ASN A 530 28.85 -18.96 19.71
C ASN A 530 28.11 -17.90 18.89
N GLY A 531 28.63 -16.67 18.82
CA GLY A 531 28.02 -15.60 18.03
C GLY A 531 27.95 -15.95 16.55
N MET A 532 29.04 -16.48 15.98
CA MET A 532 29.08 -16.91 14.58
C MET A 532 28.13 -18.07 14.27
N GLU A 533 28.01 -19.06 15.16
CA GLU A 533 27.06 -20.17 15.06
C GLU A 533 25.60 -19.65 15.11
N ARG A 534 25.28 -18.73 16.03
CA ARG A 534 23.96 -18.11 16.10
C ARG A 534 23.59 -17.33 14.84
N ILE A 535 24.55 -16.61 14.27
CA ILE A 535 24.35 -15.91 12.99
C ILE A 535 24.02 -16.90 11.87
N SER A 536 24.69 -18.05 11.79
CA SER A 536 24.36 -19.08 10.79
C SER A 536 22.99 -19.71 11.03
N ASP A 537 22.58 -19.94 12.29
CA ASP A 537 21.22 -20.40 12.63
C ASP A 537 20.17 -19.43 12.10
N HIS A 538 20.35 -18.13 12.35
CA HIS A 538 19.43 -17.09 11.86
C HIS A 538 19.41 -17.01 10.34
N CYS A 539 20.56 -17.21 9.68
CA CYS A 539 20.63 -17.31 8.24
C CYS A 539 19.82 -18.49 7.70
N SER A 540 19.91 -19.66 8.33
CA SER A 540 19.09 -20.83 7.99
C SER A 540 17.59 -20.54 8.16
N ASN A 541 17.16 -19.95 9.29
CA ASN A 541 15.76 -19.63 9.54
C ASN A 541 15.16 -18.71 8.45
N ILE A 542 15.91 -17.71 7.99
CA ILE A 542 15.51 -16.84 6.87
C ILE A 542 15.36 -17.65 5.58
N ALA A 543 16.33 -18.50 5.25
CA ALA A 543 16.31 -19.33 4.05
C ALA A 543 15.13 -20.32 4.03
N VAL A 544 14.87 -20.99 5.15
CA VAL A 544 13.71 -21.87 5.32
C VAL A 544 12.42 -21.09 5.09
N THR A 545 12.28 -19.91 5.70
CA THR A 545 11.10 -19.05 5.52
C THR A 545 10.83 -18.75 4.03
N ILE A 546 11.88 -18.43 3.25
CA ILE A 546 11.75 -18.18 1.80
C ILE A 546 11.23 -19.41 1.06
N ILE A 547 11.75 -20.60 1.39
CA ILE A 547 11.41 -21.86 0.72
C ILE A 547 9.97 -22.28 1.05
N GLU A 548 9.60 -22.25 2.33
CA GLU A 548 8.30 -22.68 2.81
C GLU A 548 7.15 -21.86 2.25
N VAL A 549 7.31 -20.54 2.27
CA VAL A 549 6.30 -19.63 1.73
C VAL A 549 6.12 -19.84 0.23
N ALA A 550 7.19 -20.13 -0.51
CA ALA A 550 7.13 -20.44 -1.93
C ALA A 550 6.42 -21.78 -2.21
N GLU A 551 6.56 -22.76 -1.32
CA GLU A 551 5.93 -24.08 -1.43
C GLU A 551 4.51 -24.13 -0.85
N GLY A 552 4.06 -23.06 -0.18
CA GLY A 552 2.73 -22.97 0.44
C GLY A 552 2.56 -23.87 1.67
N ALA A 553 3.68 -24.31 2.26
CA ALA A 553 3.73 -25.05 3.51
C ALA A 553 4.15 -24.08 4.63
N PHE A 554 3.59 -24.23 5.84
CA PHE A 554 3.88 -23.38 7.00
C PHE A 554 4.36 -24.25 8.18
N ASP A 555 5.42 -25.03 7.99
CA ASP A 555 5.95 -25.90 9.04
C ASP A 555 7.48 -26.03 8.97
N THR A 556 8.16 -24.96 9.38
CA THR A 556 9.62 -24.78 9.32
C THR A 556 10.38 -25.99 9.87
N HIS A 557 9.84 -26.61 10.91
CA HIS A 557 10.41 -27.78 11.55
C HIS A 557 10.28 -29.05 10.70
N LYS A 558 9.23 -29.17 9.90
CA LYS A 558 9.05 -30.33 9.01
C LYS A 558 10.03 -30.30 7.85
N TYR A 559 10.23 -29.15 7.21
CA TYR A 559 11.21 -29.01 6.13
C TYR A 559 12.63 -29.35 6.59
N LEU A 560 13.05 -28.79 7.73
CA LEU A 560 14.36 -29.07 8.32
C LEU A 560 14.52 -30.55 8.69
N ASN A 561 13.50 -31.18 9.28
CA ASN A 561 13.54 -32.60 9.61
C ASN A 561 13.61 -33.50 8.37
N ASP A 562 12.89 -33.15 7.30
CA ASP A 562 12.89 -33.91 6.05
C ASP A 562 14.26 -33.85 5.35
N ILE A 563 14.94 -32.69 5.36
CA ILE A 563 16.30 -32.56 4.84
C ILE A 563 17.32 -33.28 5.73
N LYS A 564 17.28 -33.06 7.05
CA LYS A 564 18.20 -33.67 8.01
C LYS A 564 18.06 -35.20 8.07
N SER A 565 16.91 -35.76 7.66
CA SER A 565 16.71 -37.20 7.48
C SER A 565 17.59 -37.82 6.38
N GLY A 566 18.25 -36.98 5.57
CA GLY A 566 19.29 -37.39 4.64
C GLY A 566 18.78 -37.95 3.31
N ASN A 567 17.50 -37.79 2.96
CA ASN A 567 16.97 -38.30 1.70
C ASN A 567 17.18 -37.36 0.48
N ASP A 568 17.73 -36.16 0.68
CA ASP A 568 17.98 -35.19 -0.39
C ASP A 568 19.43 -35.29 -0.92
N GLU A 569 19.59 -35.79 -2.16
CA GLU A 569 20.89 -35.88 -2.83
C GLU A 569 21.54 -34.51 -3.08
N ARG A 570 20.74 -33.46 -3.33
CA ARG A 570 21.25 -32.11 -3.56
C ARG A 570 21.90 -31.57 -2.29
N PHE A 571 21.21 -31.72 -1.16
CA PHE A 571 21.72 -31.33 0.15
C PHE A 571 23.07 -32.00 0.44
N ARG A 572 23.16 -33.32 0.26
CA ARG A 572 24.40 -34.08 0.51
C ARG A 572 25.56 -33.60 -0.35
N ARG A 573 25.31 -33.30 -1.63
CA ARG A 573 26.35 -32.80 -2.53
C ARG A 573 26.86 -31.43 -2.08
N GLU A 574 25.96 -30.49 -1.81
CA GLU A 574 26.32 -29.14 -1.39
C GLU A 574 27.04 -29.15 -0.02
N TYR A 575 26.61 -30.02 0.91
CA TYR A 575 27.28 -30.22 2.20
C TYR A 575 28.72 -30.72 2.03
N GLU A 576 28.96 -31.75 1.22
CA GLU A 576 30.32 -32.28 1.00
C GLU A 576 31.22 -31.29 0.25
N GLU A 577 30.66 -30.48 -0.66
CA GLU A 577 31.38 -29.39 -1.32
C GLU A 577 31.85 -28.33 -0.30
N TYR A 578 30.94 -27.84 0.56
CA TYR A 578 31.30 -26.85 1.59
C TYR A 578 32.25 -27.41 2.65
N LYS A 579 32.04 -28.66 3.07
CA LYS A 579 32.92 -29.35 4.02
C LYS A 579 34.35 -29.48 3.49
N THR A 580 34.50 -29.74 2.19
CA THR A 580 35.81 -29.78 1.54
C THR A 580 36.42 -28.38 1.45
N LYS A 581 35.60 -27.36 1.13
CA LYS A 581 36.03 -25.97 0.99
C LYS A 581 36.54 -25.37 2.30
N TYR A 582 35.87 -25.65 3.42
CA TYR A 582 36.15 -25.06 4.74
C TYR A 582 36.81 -26.03 5.72
N ALA A 583 37.55 -27.04 5.23
CA ALA A 583 38.25 -27.96 6.12
C ALA A 583 39.32 -27.25 6.97
N LEU A 584 39.29 -27.47 8.30
CA LEU A 584 40.36 -27.03 9.20
C LEU A 584 41.63 -27.86 8.93
N ALA A 585 42.76 -27.17 8.82
CA ALA A 585 44.07 -27.74 8.45
C ALA A 585 44.79 -28.46 9.60
#